data_AF-A0A929E0Q9-F1
#
_entry.id   AF-A0A929E0Q9-F1
#
_cell.length_a   1.000
_cell.length_b   1.000
_cell.length_c   1.000
_cell.angle_alpha   90.00
_cell.angle_beta   90.00
_cell.angle_gamma   90.00
#
_symmetry.space_group_name_H-M   'P 1'
#
loop_
_entity.id
_entity.type
_entity.pdbx_description
1 polymer ?
#
loop_
_entity_poly.entity_id
_entity_poly.type
_entity_poly.pdbx_seq_one_letter_code
_entity_poly.pdbx_strand_id
1 'polypeptide(L)'
;MIVENISERTNTPQKAEHFISNQNWVEAPQVNVGFSIKHDGSSIYLYYQVEEPQVRAVNTEFNSPVWEDSCVEFFLAFDGDEGYYNFEINAIGAVLGAFGKDRNKRLHLPDSFLSRIETTPSLGRDPIESLDQRTTWEMQLHIPIEIFHFSKIETLSGVDAHANFYKCGDKLRDPHFLSWQPV
;
A
#
# COMPACT_ATOMS: atom_id res chain seq x y z
N MET A 1 11.44 10.72 4.92
CA MET A 1 10.77 11.14 6.16
C MET A 1 10.79 9.95 7.09
N ILE A 2 11.26 10.12 8.32
CA ILE A 2 11.18 9.07 9.33
C ILE A 2 9.69 8.94 9.66
N VAL A 3 9.15 7.74 9.62
CA VAL A 3 7.87 7.44 10.26
C VAL A 3 8.14 7.38 11.76
N GLU A 4 8.59 8.50 12.35
CA GLU A 4 8.79 8.59 13.79
C GLU A 4 7.42 8.43 14.43
N ASN A 5 7.25 7.33 15.15
CA ASN A 5 6.05 7.01 15.91
C ASN A 5 4.78 6.93 15.06
N ILE A 6 4.67 5.86 14.27
CA ILE A 6 3.34 5.31 13.97
C ILE A 6 2.60 5.22 15.32
N SER A 7 1.40 5.79 15.47
CA SER A 7 0.79 5.85 16.80
C SER A 7 0.44 4.45 17.31
N GLU A 8 0.90 4.09 18.50
CA GLU A 8 0.57 2.83 19.17
C GLU A 8 -0.92 2.79 19.51
N ARG A 9 -1.70 1.96 18.80
CA ARG A 9 -3.15 1.77 19.06
C ARG A 9 -3.58 0.38 18.57
N THR A 10 -4.43 -0.27 19.36
CA THR A 10 -4.89 -1.65 19.13
C THR A 10 -6.03 -1.80 18.11
N ASN A 11 -6.53 -0.71 17.52
CA ASN A 11 -7.66 -0.74 16.61
C ASN A 11 -7.23 -0.30 15.20
N THR A 12 -7.63 -1.06 14.19
CA THR A 12 -7.48 -0.70 12.78
C THR A 12 -8.00 0.72 12.53
N PRO A 13 -7.25 1.59 11.83
CA PRO A 13 -7.75 2.90 11.46
C PRO A 13 -9.02 2.77 10.59
N GLN A 14 -9.97 3.68 10.79
CA GLN A 14 -11.26 3.70 10.05
C GLN A 14 -11.48 5.01 9.28
N LYS A 15 -10.45 5.85 9.19
CA LYS A 15 -10.50 7.12 8.49
C LYS A 15 -9.10 7.54 8.04
N ALA A 16 -9.03 8.31 6.96
CA ALA A 16 -7.78 8.94 6.54
C ALA A 16 -7.37 10.05 7.52
N GLU A 17 -6.08 10.14 7.78
CA GLU A 17 -5.45 11.19 8.62
C GLU A 17 -4.37 11.97 7.83
N HIS A 18 -3.90 11.40 6.72
CA HIS A 18 -2.92 11.97 5.79
C HIS A 18 -3.42 11.85 4.34
N PHE A 19 -2.82 12.60 3.41
CA PHE A 19 -3.23 12.65 2.00
C PHE A 19 -2.05 12.41 1.05
N ILE A 20 -2.27 11.63 0.00
CA ILE A 20 -1.31 11.38 -1.08
C ILE A 20 -1.61 12.39 -2.20
N SER A 21 -0.90 13.52 -2.22
CA SER A 21 -1.25 14.67 -3.05
C SER A 21 -0.14 15.17 -3.99
N ASN A 22 1.09 14.68 -3.87
CA ASN A 22 2.16 15.11 -4.77
C ASN A 22 1.99 14.43 -6.13
N GLN A 23 1.77 15.23 -7.16
CA GLN A 23 1.63 14.80 -8.55
C GLN A 23 2.96 15.04 -9.27
N ASN A 24 3.98 14.23 -8.96
CA ASN A 24 5.36 14.55 -9.36
C ASN A 24 5.61 14.46 -10.88
N TRP A 25 4.75 13.75 -11.63
CA TRP A 25 5.00 13.43 -13.04
C TRP A 25 3.85 13.75 -13.98
N VAL A 26 2.60 13.50 -13.56
CA VAL A 26 1.40 13.70 -14.38
C VAL A 26 0.31 14.30 -13.50
N GLU A 27 -0.43 15.27 -14.05
CA GLU A 27 -1.57 15.86 -13.36
C GLU A 27 -2.73 14.85 -13.25
N ALA A 28 -3.25 14.70 -12.04
CA ALA A 28 -4.37 13.84 -11.70
C ALA A 28 -5.32 14.54 -10.71
N PRO A 29 -5.86 15.74 -11.04
CA PRO A 29 -6.66 16.56 -10.13
C PRO A 29 -8.00 15.91 -9.74
N GLN A 30 -8.38 14.83 -10.43
CA GLN A 30 -9.60 14.08 -10.16
C GLN A 30 -9.38 12.85 -9.27
N VAL A 31 -8.17 12.64 -8.74
CA VAL A 31 -7.85 11.52 -7.87
C VAL A 31 -7.58 12.06 -6.48
N ASN A 32 -8.41 11.68 -5.51
CA ASN A 32 -8.25 12.04 -4.11
C ASN A 32 -7.89 10.78 -3.32
N VAL A 33 -6.82 10.82 -2.54
CA VAL A 33 -6.39 9.67 -1.76
C VAL A 33 -5.99 10.10 -0.37
N GLY A 34 -6.63 9.49 0.61
CA GLY A 34 -6.29 9.60 2.01
C GLY A 34 -5.79 8.27 2.56
N PHE A 35 -4.91 8.32 3.55
CA PHE A 35 -4.47 7.14 4.26
C PHE A 35 -4.28 7.40 5.76
N SER A 36 -4.18 6.34 6.55
CA SER A 36 -3.69 6.38 7.93
C SER A 36 -2.96 5.07 8.25
N ILE A 37 -2.00 5.17 9.17
CA ILE A 37 -1.14 4.06 9.57
C ILE A 37 -1.05 3.99 11.09
N LYS A 38 -1.16 2.79 11.66
CA LYS A 38 -1.03 2.50 13.10
C LYS A 38 -0.24 1.21 13.31
N HIS A 39 0.29 0.99 14.51
CA HIS A 39 0.86 -0.29 14.91
C HIS A 39 0.52 -0.59 16.37
N ASP A 40 0.67 -1.85 16.77
CA ASP A 40 0.51 -2.29 18.17
C ASP A 40 1.75 -2.99 18.73
N GLY A 41 2.87 -2.83 18.03
CA GLY A 41 4.14 -3.51 18.31
C GLY A 41 4.29 -4.87 17.61
N SER A 42 3.18 -5.54 17.30
CA SER A 42 3.18 -6.85 16.62
C SER A 42 2.75 -6.76 15.16
N SER A 43 2.00 -5.74 14.78
CA SER A 43 1.45 -5.59 13.43
C SER A 43 1.35 -4.12 13.00
N ILE A 44 1.42 -3.88 11.69
CA ILE A 44 1.06 -2.60 11.06
C ILE A 44 -0.40 -2.69 10.58
N TYR A 45 -1.16 -1.64 10.85
CA TYR A 45 -2.52 -1.44 10.36
C TYR A 45 -2.57 -0.23 9.43
N LEU A 46 -3.04 -0.44 8.21
CA LEU A 46 -3.22 0.62 7.22
C LEU A 46 -4.68 0.76 6.85
N TYR A 47 -5.08 1.99 6.56
CA TYR A 47 -6.34 2.32 5.92
C TYR A 47 -6.06 3.26 4.76
N TYR A 48 -6.67 2.99 3.62
CA TYR A 48 -6.75 3.89 2.49
C TYR A 48 -8.20 4.20 2.17
N GLN A 49 -8.44 5.43 1.72
CA GLN A 49 -9.67 5.85 1.07
C GLN A 49 -9.30 6.57 -0.23
N VAL A 50 -9.83 6.09 -1.34
CA VAL A 50 -9.53 6.56 -2.68
C VAL A 50 -10.83 6.99 -3.33
N GLU A 51 -10.83 8.15 -3.98
CA GLU A 51 -11.87 8.58 -4.90
C GLU A 51 -11.23 8.84 -6.27
N GLU A 52 -11.69 8.13 -7.30
CA GLU A 52 -11.13 8.23 -8.66
C GLU A 52 -12.24 8.09 -9.73
N PRO A 53 -12.03 8.57 -10.97
CA PRO A 53 -13.08 8.60 -12.00
C PRO A 53 -13.35 7.24 -12.65
N GLN A 54 -12.45 6.27 -12.48
CA GLN A 54 -12.57 4.91 -12.96
C GLN A 54 -11.85 3.97 -12.00
N VAL A 55 -12.45 2.81 -11.69
CA VAL A 55 -11.75 1.73 -11.00
C VAL A 55 -11.52 0.55 -11.95
N ARG A 56 -10.32 -0.02 -11.89
CA ARG A 56 -9.94 -1.29 -12.55
C ARG A 56 -9.27 -2.19 -11.53
N ALA A 57 -9.55 -3.49 -11.56
CA ALA A 57 -8.92 -4.48 -10.69
C ALA A 57 -9.07 -5.88 -11.29
N VAL A 58 -8.23 -6.26 -12.24
CA VAL A 58 -8.33 -7.57 -12.91
C VAL A 58 -7.36 -8.61 -12.34
N ASN A 59 -6.31 -8.15 -11.65
CA ASN A 59 -5.29 -9.03 -11.12
C ASN A 59 -5.73 -9.59 -9.76
N THR A 60 -5.82 -10.92 -9.64
CA THR A 60 -6.32 -11.59 -8.42
C THR A 60 -5.26 -12.32 -7.62
N GLU A 61 -4.17 -12.72 -8.27
CA GLU A 61 -3.14 -13.58 -7.68
C GLU A 61 -2.09 -12.78 -6.92
N PHE A 62 -1.40 -13.41 -5.98
CA PHE A 62 -0.24 -12.80 -5.35
C PHE A 62 0.85 -12.49 -6.36
N ASN A 63 1.52 -11.35 -6.17
CA ASN A 63 2.64 -10.88 -7.01
C ASN A 63 2.29 -10.71 -8.51
N SER A 64 1.00 -10.67 -8.84
CA SER A 64 0.53 -10.28 -10.16
C SER A 64 0.74 -8.76 -10.39
N PRO A 65 0.65 -8.26 -11.63
CA PRO A 65 0.84 -6.85 -11.99
C PRO A 65 -0.22 -5.86 -11.44
N VAL A 66 -0.40 -5.82 -10.12
CA VAL A 66 -1.43 -5.00 -9.46
C VAL A 66 -1.24 -3.50 -9.68
N TRP A 67 -0.03 -3.02 -9.99
CA TRP A 67 0.23 -1.63 -10.38
C TRP A 67 -0.46 -1.23 -11.71
N GLU A 68 -0.91 -2.19 -12.51
CA GLU A 68 -1.72 -1.94 -13.72
C GLU A 68 -3.20 -1.65 -13.40
N ASP A 69 -3.64 -2.00 -12.20
CA ASP A 69 -4.99 -1.76 -11.68
C ASP A 69 -5.05 -0.47 -10.84
N SER A 70 -6.24 -0.09 -10.37
CA SER A 70 -6.39 0.93 -9.33
C SER A 70 -5.69 0.46 -8.05
N CYS A 71 -4.49 0.99 -7.79
CA CYS A 71 -3.55 0.42 -6.83
C CYS A 71 -3.01 1.45 -5.84
N VAL A 72 -3.04 1.11 -4.55
CA VAL A 72 -2.34 1.85 -3.49
C VAL A 72 -1.08 1.11 -3.08
N GLU A 73 -0.03 1.85 -2.75
CA GLU A 73 1.27 1.27 -2.43
C GLU A 73 1.83 1.80 -1.11
N PHE A 74 2.51 0.92 -0.38
CA PHE A 74 3.22 1.22 0.86
C PHE A 74 4.67 0.74 0.75
N PHE A 75 5.61 1.66 0.94
CA PHE A 75 7.04 1.38 0.94
C PHE A 75 7.59 1.60 2.33
N LEU A 76 8.41 0.67 2.82
CA LEU A 76 8.94 0.70 4.18
C LEU A 76 10.38 0.19 4.22
N ALA A 77 11.28 0.96 4.81
CA ALA A 77 12.65 0.55 5.13
C ALA A 77 12.87 0.73 6.62
N PHE A 78 13.22 -0.32 7.36
CA PHE A 78 13.62 -0.18 8.76
C PHE A 78 15.07 0.30 8.85
N ASP A 79 15.40 1.03 9.90
CA ASP A 79 16.76 1.49 10.12
C ASP A 79 17.73 0.32 10.25
N GLY A 80 18.81 0.36 9.45
CA GLY A 80 19.81 -0.71 9.39
C GLY A 80 19.49 -1.82 8.39
N ASP A 81 18.33 -1.82 7.74
CA ASP A 81 18.06 -2.73 6.63
C ASP A 81 18.93 -2.39 5.42
N GLU A 82 19.32 -3.43 4.67
CA GLU A 82 20.06 -3.27 3.43
C GLU A 82 19.18 -2.86 2.24
N GLY A 83 17.86 -2.84 2.42
CA GLY A 83 16.85 -2.57 1.39
C GLY A 83 15.52 -2.13 2.01
N TYR A 84 14.46 -2.20 1.22
CA TYR A 84 13.11 -1.82 1.64
C TYR A 84 12.08 -2.82 1.14
N TYR A 85 10.95 -2.89 1.83
CA TYR A 85 9.75 -3.56 1.38
C TYR A 85 8.93 -2.62 0.51
N ASN A 86 8.31 -3.16 -0.54
CA ASN A 86 7.18 -2.55 -1.22
C ASN A 86 6.00 -3.50 -1.16
N PHE A 87 4.85 -2.96 -0.76
CA PHE A 87 3.55 -3.62 -0.83
C PHE A 87 2.67 -2.84 -1.78
N GLU A 88 2.11 -3.51 -2.77
CA GLU A 88 1.21 -2.93 -3.77
C GLU A 88 -0.11 -3.70 -3.70
N ILE A 89 -1.23 -2.98 -3.62
CA ILE A 89 -2.54 -3.54 -3.34
C ILE A 89 -3.57 -2.89 -4.26
N ASN A 90 -4.20 -3.69 -5.11
CA ASN A 90 -5.28 -3.19 -5.96
C ASN A 90 -6.62 -3.07 -5.21
N ALA A 91 -7.61 -2.45 -5.86
CA ALA A 91 -8.90 -2.13 -5.25
C ALA A 91 -9.72 -3.35 -4.75
N ILE A 92 -9.39 -4.57 -5.16
CA ILE A 92 -10.02 -5.83 -4.71
C ILE A 92 -9.17 -6.60 -3.69
N GLY A 93 -8.02 -6.02 -3.29
CA GLY A 93 -7.17 -6.52 -2.23
C GLY A 93 -6.21 -7.63 -2.64
N ALA A 94 -5.92 -7.80 -3.94
CA ALA A 94 -4.80 -8.62 -4.39
C ALA A 94 -3.48 -7.90 -4.05
N VAL A 95 -2.48 -8.68 -3.64
CA VAL A 95 -1.26 -8.15 -3.02
C VAL A 95 -0.04 -8.57 -3.82
N LEU A 96 0.83 -7.61 -4.11
CA LEU A 96 2.24 -7.84 -4.41
C LEU A 96 3.07 -7.37 -3.22
N GLY A 97 4.09 -8.15 -2.86
CA GLY A 97 5.06 -7.75 -1.85
C GLY A 97 6.46 -8.17 -2.26
N ALA A 98 7.43 -7.27 -2.13
CA ALA A 98 8.82 -7.60 -2.42
C ALA A 98 9.79 -6.86 -1.49
N PHE A 99 11.03 -7.34 -1.40
CA PHE A 99 12.11 -6.73 -0.63
C PHE A 99 13.40 -6.63 -1.46
N GLY A 100 14.08 -5.48 -1.41
CA GLY A 100 15.39 -5.32 -2.04
C GLY A 100 15.97 -3.91 -1.99
N LYS A 101 17.19 -3.74 -2.52
CA LYS A 101 17.93 -2.45 -2.49
C LYS A 101 17.40 -1.43 -3.48
N ASP A 102 16.90 -1.91 -4.61
CA ASP A 102 16.43 -1.08 -5.71
C ASP A 102 15.33 -1.81 -6.50
N ARG A 103 14.61 -1.07 -7.36
CA ARG A 103 13.46 -1.58 -8.13
C ARG A 103 13.77 -2.76 -9.05
N ASN A 104 15.02 -2.94 -9.46
CA ASN A 104 15.43 -3.99 -10.40
C ASN A 104 15.99 -5.22 -9.67
N LYS A 105 16.19 -5.15 -8.36
CA LYS A 105 16.82 -6.20 -7.55
C LYS A 105 15.97 -6.59 -6.33
N ARG A 106 14.65 -6.44 -6.42
CA ARG A 106 13.74 -6.91 -5.37
C ARG A 106 13.40 -8.38 -5.60
N LEU A 107 13.29 -9.11 -4.50
CA LEU A 107 12.78 -10.47 -4.48
C LEU A 107 11.32 -10.42 -4.01
N HIS A 108 10.41 -11.01 -4.78
CA HIS A 108 9.04 -11.18 -4.35
C HIS A 108 8.99 -12.00 -3.06
N LEU A 109 8.16 -11.57 -2.11
CA LEU A 109 7.86 -12.35 -0.92
C LEU A 109 7.13 -13.63 -1.35
N PRO A 110 7.43 -14.78 -0.73
CA PRO A 110 6.72 -16.01 -1.01
C PRO A 110 5.23 -15.88 -0.67
N ASP A 111 4.39 -16.60 -1.41
CA ASP A 111 2.94 -16.62 -1.18
C ASP A 111 2.56 -16.98 0.27
N SER A 112 3.36 -17.83 0.94
CA SER A 112 3.16 -18.20 2.35
C SER A 112 3.35 -17.04 3.35
N PHE A 113 4.05 -15.98 2.93
CA PHE A 113 4.13 -14.73 3.67
C PHE A 113 2.98 -13.81 3.27
N LEU A 114 2.75 -13.63 1.97
CA LEU A 114 1.68 -12.74 1.48
C LEU A 114 0.29 -13.17 1.95
N SER A 115 0.04 -14.47 2.10
CA SER A 115 -1.21 -15.01 2.66
C SER A 115 -1.46 -14.63 4.13
N ARG A 116 -0.47 -14.08 4.83
CA ARG A 116 -0.62 -13.59 6.21
C ARG A 116 -0.98 -12.10 6.25
N ILE A 117 -0.88 -11.39 5.13
CA ILE A 117 -1.36 -10.02 5.01
C ILE A 117 -2.87 -10.09 4.79
N GLU A 118 -3.64 -9.56 5.73
CA GLU A 118 -5.09 -9.52 5.60
C GLU A 118 -5.49 -8.20 4.95
N THR A 119 -6.29 -8.29 3.88
CA THR A 119 -6.86 -7.13 3.20
C THR A 119 -8.38 -7.10 3.41
N THR A 120 -8.98 -5.91 3.54
CA THR A 120 -10.44 -5.74 3.55
C THR A 120 -10.83 -4.66 2.52
N PRO A 121 -11.11 -5.06 1.26
CA PRO A 121 -11.60 -4.15 0.22
C PRO A 121 -13.08 -3.80 0.42
N SER A 122 -13.46 -2.54 0.19
CA SER A 122 -14.87 -2.13 0.20
C SER A 122 -15.64 -2.53 -1.06
N LEU A 123 -14.96 -2.80 -2.17
CA LEU A 123 -15.57 -3.17 -3.47
C LEU A 123 -15.81 -4.68 -3.63
N GLY A 124 -15.46 -5.48 -2.63
CA GLY A 124 -15.44 -6.94 -2.75
C GLY A 124 -14.16 -7.46 -3.39
N ARG A 125 -14.16 -8.76 -3.74
CA ARG A 125 -12.98 -9.48 -4.25
C ARG A 125 -13.10 -9.97 -5.69
N ASP A 126 -14.25 -9.75 -6.31
CA ASP A 126 -14.46 -10.14 -7.70
C ASP A 126 -13.71 -9.18 -8.64
N PRO A 127 -13.12 -9.68 -9.74
CA PRO A 127 -12.44 -8.84 -10.71
C PRO A 127 -13.33 -7.72 -11.28
N ILE A 128 -12.74 -6.55 -11.46
CA ILE A 128 -13.37 -5.36 -12.05
C ILE A 128 -12.61 -5.00 -13.34
N GLU A 129 -13.17 -5.39 -14.49
CA GLU A 129 -12.59 -5.06 -15.81
C GLU A 129 -12.53 -3.54 -16.03
N SER A 130 -13.64 -2.85 -15.79
CA SER A 130 -13.71 -1.39 -15.73
C SER A 130 -14.99 -0.97 -15.03
N LEU A 131 -14.86 -0.06 -14.06
CA LEU A 131 -15.95 0.67 -13.45
C LEU A 131 -15.77 2.16 -13.79
N ASP A 132 -16.29 2.57 -14.96
CA ASP A 132 -16.18 3.93 -15.52
C ASP A 132 -17.16 4.92 -14.88
N GLN A 133 -17.11 5.03 -13.56
CA GLN A 133 -17.85 6.04 -12.80
C GLN A 133 -17.02 6.50 -11.61
N ARG A 134 -17.25 7.76 -11.18
CA ARG A 134 -16.69 8.29 -9.95
C ARG A 134 -16.99 7.34 -8.80
N THR A 135 -15.96 6.78 -8.20
CA THR A 135 -16.10 5.75 -7.18
C THR A 135 -15.19 6.08 -6.00
N THR A 136 -15.76 6.01 -4.81
CA THR A 136 -14.99 5.99 -3.55
C THR A 136 -14.84 4.55 -3.11
N TRP A 137 -13.62 4.12 -2.85
CA TRP A 137 -13.32 2.80 -2.30
C TRP A 137 -12.33 2.88 -1.16
N GLU A 138 -12.38 1.87 -0.29
CA GLU A 138 -11.56 1.78 0.91
C GLU A 138 -10.80 0.46 0.92
N MET A 139 -9.61 0.50 1.52
CA MET A 139 -8.77 -0.67 1.72
C MET A 139 -8.18 -0.63 3.12
N GLN A 140 -8.48 -1.65 3.92
CA GLN A 140 -7.78 -1.90 5.17
C GLN A 140 -6.74 -3.00 4.98
N LEU A 141 -5.56 -2.83 5.58
CA LEU A 141 -4.53 -3.84 5.63
C LEU A 141 -4.11 -4.10 7.06
N HIS A 142 -3.84 -5.37 7.34
CA HIS A 142 -3.18 -5.84 8.53
C HIS A 142 -1.93 -6.60 8.10
N ILE A 143 -0.76 -6.09 8.46
CA ILE A 143 0.56 -6.60 8.08
C ILE A 143 1.27 -7.05 9.37
N PRO A 144 1.25 -8.34 9.69
CA PRO A 144 1.95 -8.88 10.86
C PRO A 144 3.47 -8.69 10.78
N ILE A 145 4.15 -8.58 11.92
CA ILE A 145 5.59 -8.37 11.96
C ILE A 145 6.38 -9.49 11.27
N GLU A 146 5.84 -10.71 11.21
CA GLU A 146 6.48 -11.84 10.53
C GLU A 146 6.66 -11.61 9.03
N ILE A 147 5.92 -10.68 8.43
CA ILE A 147 6.11 -10.27 7.04
C ILE A 147 7.50 -9.65 6.83
N PHE A 148 8.02 -8.97 7.84
CA PHE A 148 9.32 -8.28 7.78
C PHE A 148 10.50 -9.23 8.05
N HIS A 149 10.48 -10.42 7.46
CA HIS A 149 11.44 -11.49 7.73
C HIS A 149 12.89 -11.16 7.32
N PHE A 150 13.10 -10.23 6.39
CA PHE A 150 14.44 -9.76 6.01
C PHE A 150 15.00 -8.74 6.99
N SER A 151 14.17 -8.22 7.90
CA SER A 151 14.53 -7.22 8.91
C SER A 151 14.78 -7.90 10.25
N LYS A 152 15.76 -7.40 10.99
CA LYS A 152 16.13 -7.96 12.31
C LYS A 152 15.36 -7.26 13.43
N ILE A 153 14.03 -7.30 13.34
CA ILE A 153 13.13 -6.66 14.31
C ILE A 153 12.30 -7.73 15.03
N GLU A 154 12.10 -7.55 16.33
CA GLU A 154 11.26 -8.42 17.18
C GLU A 154 9.96 -7.72 17.61
N THR A 155 9.91 -6.40 17.44
CA THR A 155 8.75 -5.53 17.70
C THR A 155 8.81 -4.34 16.77
N LEU A 156 7.66 -3.71 16.50
CA LEU A 156 7.55 -2.41 15.83
C LEU A 156 7.66 -1.25 16.84
N SER A 157 7.51 -1.51 18.14
CA SER A 157 7.55 -0.47 19.16
C SER A 157 8.95 0.09 19.35
N GLY A 158 9.08 1.41 19.16
CA GLY A 158 10.37 2.11 19.27
C GLY A 158 11.33 1.81 18.13
N VAL A 159 10.87 1.24 17.02
CA VAL A 159 11.67 1.03 15.82
C VAL A 159 11.49 2.20 14.86
N ASP A 160 12.60 2.81 14.48
CA ASP A 160 12.63 3.84 13.44
C ASP A 160 12.60 3.21 12.04
N ALA A 161 11.83 3.84 11.15
CA ALA A 161 11.69 3.40 9.77
C ALA A 161 11.43 4.60 8.85
N HIS A 162 11.70 4.42 7.57
CA HIS A 162 11.36 5.34 6.50
C HIS A 162 10.26 4.76 5.63
N ALA A 163 9.24 5.57 5.32
CA ALA A 163 8.17 5.14 4.44
C ALA A 163 7.75 6.21 3.43
N ASN A 164 7.11 5.73 2.37
CA ASN A 164 6.30 6.55 1.49
C ASN A 164 5.07 5.76 1.04
N PHE A 165 4.06 6.49 0.57
CA PHE A 165 2.76 5.95 0.18
C PHE A 165 2.42 6.49 -1.20
N TYR A 166 1.83 5.64 -2.04
CA TYR A 166 1.56 5.96 -3.44
C TYR A 166 0.15 5.54 -3.89
N LYS A 167 -0.30 6.15 -4.98
CA LYS A 167 -1.47 5.73 -5.76
C LYS A 167 -1.07 5.69 -7.23
N CYS A 168 -1.39 4.59 -7.89
CA CYS A 168 -1.13 4.39 -9.32
C CYS A 168 -2.26 3.64 -10.03
N GLY A 169 -2.05 3.41 -11.33
CA GLY A 169 -2.86 2.53 -12.17
C GLY A 169 -2.52 2.66 -13.65
N ASP A 170 -1.52 1.89 -14.09
CA ASP A 170 -0.89 2.04 -15.41
C ASP A 170 -1.84 1.76 -16.58
N LYS A 171 -2.84 0.88 -16.38
CA LYS A 171 -3.83 0.50 -17.41
C LYS A 171 -5.22 1.09 -17.15
N LEU A 172 -5.32 2.09 -16.28
CA LEU A 172 -6.52 2.93 -16.23
C LEU A 172 -6.65 3.75 -17.51
N ARG A 173 -7.86 4.23 -17.80
CA ARG A 173 -8.12 5.15 -18.92
C ARG A 173 -7.23 6.39 -18.84
N ASP A 174 -7.07 6.91 -17.63
CA ASP A 174 -6.27 8.08 -17.29
C ASP A 174 -5.19 7.66 -16.26
N PRO A 175 -4.04 7.12 -16.70
CA PRO A 175 -2.95 6.69 -15.81
C PRO A 175 -2.42 7.86 -14.98
N HIS A 176 -2.09 7.60 -13.72
CA HIS A 176 -1.65 8.62 -12.78
C HIS A 176 -0.70 8.04 -11.74
N PHE A 177 0.11 8.92 -11.13
CA PHE A 177 1.14 8.55 -10.17
C PHE A 177 1.25 9.62 -9.10
N LEU A 178 0.76 9.32 -7.89
CA LEU A 178 0.77 10.24 -6.76
C LEU A 178 1.63 9.69 -5.63
N SER A 179 2.26 10.57 -4.86
CA SER A 179 3.00 10.21 -3.65
C SER A 179 2.64 11.10 -2.44
N TRP A 180 2.81 10.56 -1.24
CA TRP A 180 2.62 11.31 0.00
C TRP A 180 3.77 12.27 0.27
N GLN A 181 5.01 11.80 0.15
CA GLN A 181 6.20 12.66 0.14
C GLN A 181 6.67 12.87 -1.30
N PRO A 182 7.15 14.09 -1.66
CA PRO A 182 7.79 14.34 -2.95
C PRO A 182 8.93 13.35 -3.23
N VAL A 183 9.14 13.05 -4.52
CA VAL A 183 10.20 12.14 -5.01
C VAL A 183 11.28 12.91 -5.75
#